data_AF-A0ABD0RNH4-F1
#
_entry.id   AF-A0ABD0RNH4-F1
#
_cell.length_a   1.000
_cell.length_b   1.000
_cell.length_c   1.000
_cell.angle_alpha   90.00
_cell.angle_beta   90.00
_cell.angle_gamma   90.00
#
_symmetry.space_group_name_H-M   'P 1'
#
loop_
_entity.id
_entity.type
_entity.pdbx_description
1 polymer ?
#
loop_
_entity_poly.entity_id
_entity_poly.type
_entity_poly.pdbx_seq_one_letter_code
_entity_poly.pdbx_strand_id
1 'polypeptide(L)'
;MEMMKEQLASLCSAGLSAVLLTVPLEKPLQNEEEMLDYMKFLFGPEVQKYIMILFTHGDELHVLDQTIHEYLKHKDHGDLQRLVTECGGKFHCFNNKRKSDDQIQELQQKFEGMMMENSRKFMMEQMKRNDSKNTLDN
;
A
#
# COMPACT_ATOMS: atom_id res chain seq x y z
N MET A 1 -15.51 7.06 10.37
CA MET A 1 -14.69 7.60 9.26
C MET A 1 -13.76 8.70 9.77
N GLU A 2 -14.27 9.76 10.40
CA GLU A 2 -13.45 10.87 10.95
C GLU A 2 -12.42 10.42 12.00
N MET A 3 -12.81 9.56 12.95
CA MET A 3 -11.88 8.95 13.91
C MET A 3 -10.71 8.20 13.24
N MET A 4 -10.96 7.60 12.08
CA MET A 4 -9.94 6.84 11.35
C MET A 4 -8.96 7.79 10.63
N LYS A 5 -9.43 8.98 10.22
CA LYS A 5 -8.56 10.05 9.70
C LYS A 5 -7.61 10.56 10.77
N GLU A 6 -8.15 10.91 11.93
CA GLU A 6 -7.36 11.49 13.02
C GLU A 6 -6.34 10.49 13.57
N GLN A 7 -6.72 9.22 13.71
CA GLN A 7 -5.79 8.16 14.12
C GLN A 7 -4.68 7.92 13.10
N LEU A 8 -5.02 7.83 11.81
CA LEU A 8 -4.02 7.66 10.75
C LEU A 8 -3.09 8.88 10.66
N ALA A 9 -3.64 10.09 10.70
CA ALA A 9 -2.87 11.33 10.70
C ALA A 9 -1.95 11.45 11.92
N SER A 10 -2.43 11.07 13.10
CA SER A 10 -1.65 11.08 14.36
C SER A 10 -0.53 10.04 14.35
N LEU A 11 -0.81 8.80 13.94
CA LEU A 11 0.21 7.73 13.85
C LEU A 11 1.29 8.05 12.82
N CYS A 12 0.93 8.80 11.77
CA CYS A 12 1.85 9.21 10.74
C CYS A 12 2.48 10.60 10.97
N SER A 13 2.37 11.18 12.17
CA SER A 13 2.89 12.51 12.55
C SER A 13 4.39 12.71 12.29
N ALA A 14 5.17 11.63 12.22
CA ALA A 14 6.58 11.65 11.83
C ALA A 14 6.82 11.62 10.31
N GLY A 15 5.76 11.57 9.50
CA GLY A 15 5.79 11.36 8.05
C GLY A 15 5.62 9.88 7.66
N LEU A 16 4.73 9.61 6.71
CA LEU A 16 4.55 8.29 6.11
C LEU A 16 5.54 8.16 4.96
N SER A 17 6.50 7.27 5.12
CA SER A 17 7.52 7.02 4.10
C SER A 17 7.05 6.01 3.04
N ALA A 18 6.11 5.15 3.40
CA ALA A 18 5.57 4.09 2.57
C ALA A 18 4.35 3.43 3.26
N VAL A 19 3.44 2.85 2.49
CA VAL A 19 2.22 2.15 2.94
C VAL A 19 2.19 0.76 2.32
N LEU A 20 1.84 -0.24 3.13
CA LEU A 20 1.52 -1.58 2.66
C LEU A 20 0.00 -1.76 2.71
N LEU A 21 -0.63 -1.93 1.55
CA LEU A 21 -2.04 -2.31 1.46
C LEU A 21 -2.11 -3.83 1.29
N THR A 22 -2.59 -4.52 2.32
CA THR A 22 -2.60 -5.99 2.35
C THR A 22 -3.80 -6.57 1.62
N VAL A 23 -3.57 -7.51 0.71
CA VAL A 23 -4.61 -8.18 -0.09
C VAL A 23 -4.46 -9.71 0.06
N PRO A 24 -5.41 -10.43 0.67
CA PRO A 24 -5.34 -11.90 0.74
C PRO A 24 -5.72 -12.55 -0.59
N LEU A 25 -4.88 -13.44 -1.13
CA LEU A 25 -5.12 -14.10 -2.43
C LEU A 25 -6.31 -15.07 -2.46
N GLU A 26 -6.73 -15.57 -1.29
CA GLU A 26 -7.86 -16.50 -1.15
C GLU A 26 -9.24 -15.83 -1.29
N LYS A 27 -9.31 -14.50 -1.30
CA LYS A 27 -10.56 -13.74 -1.24
C LYS A 27 -10.64 -12.69 -2.35
N PRO A 28 -11.84 -12.42 -2.88
CA PRO A 28 -12.07 -11.23 -3.68
C PRO A 28 -11.74 -9.96 -2.90
N LEU A 29 -11.40 -8.89 -3.62
CA LEU A 29 -11.30 -7.56 -3.02
C LEU A 29 -12.62 -7.21 -2.31
N GLN A 30 -12.51 -6.65 -1.11
CA GLN A 30 -13.66 -6.23 -0.31
C GLN A 30 -13.70 -4.71 -0.19
N ASN A 31 -12.65 -4.13 0.39
CA ASN A 31 -12.61 -2.70 0.74
C ASN A 31 -11.32 -2.02 0.24
N GLU A 32 -10.44 -2.74 -0.45
CA GLU A 32 -9.10 -2.27 -0.78
C GLU A 32 -9.11 -1.14 -1.82
N GLU A 33 -10.02 -1.20 -2.81
CA GLU A 33 -10.25 -0.09 -3.75
C GLU A 33 -10.80 1.14 -3.00
N GLU A 34 -11.77 0.96 -2.10
CA GLU A 34 -12.32 2.05 -1.29
C GLU A 34 -11.26 2.67 -0.36
N MET A 35 -10.39 1.85 0.23
CA MET A 35 -9.27 2.30 1.06
C MET A 35 -8.27 3.11 0.24
N LEU A 36 -7.95 2.68 -0.98
CA LEU A 36 -7.07 3.41 -1.88
C LEU A 36 -7.68 4.78 -2.24
N ASP A 37 -8.95 4.83 -2.59
CA ASP A 37 -9.64 6.08 -2.90
C ASP A 37 -9.74 7.00 -1.68
N TYR A 38 -9.96 6.42 -0.50
CA TYR A 38 -9.94 7.18 0.75
C TYR A 38 -8.56 7.77 1.05
N MET A 39 -7.47 7.01 0.83
CA MET A 39 -6.11 7.53 0.97
C MET A 39 -5.86 8.67 -0.03
N LYS A 40 -6.29 8.53 -1.29
CA LYS A 40 -6.19 9.60 -2.31
C LYS A 40 -6.98 10.84 -1.89
N PHE A 41 -8.15 10.67 -1.28
CA PHE A 41 -8.95 11.77 -0.75
C PHE A 41 -8.23 12.51 0.39
N LEU A 42 -7.61 11.78 1.32
CA LEU A 42 -6.94 12.37 2.48
C LEU A 42 -5.61 13.06 2.15
N PHE A 43 -4.80 12.42 1.31
CA PHE A 43 -3.40 12.82 1.10
C PHE A 43 -3.16 13.40 -0.29
N GLY A 44 -4.15 13.35 -1.17
CA GLY A 44 -4.04 13.68 -2.58
C GLY A 44 -3.70 12.47 -3.44
N PRO A 45 -3.98 12.53 -4.76
CA PRO A 45 -3.87 11.38 -5.67
C PRO A 45 -2.45 10.81 -5.77
N GLU A 46 -1.44 11.63 -5.49
CA GLU A 46 -0.03 11.24 -5.51
C GLU A 46 0.35 10.22 -4.41
N VAL A 47 -0.52 9.99 -3.42
CA VAL A 47 -0.29 9.00 -2.35
C VAL A 47 -0.12 7.58 -2.89
N GLN A 48 -0.73 7.26 -4.03
CA GLN A 48 -0.60 5.94 -4.67
C GLN A 48 0.85 5.60 -5.05
N LYS A 49 1.72 6.61 -5.20
CA LYS A 49 3.16 6.42 -5.41
C LYS A 49 3.85 5.85 -4.18
N TYR A 50 3.28 6.02 -2.99
CA TYR A 50 3.79 5.57 -1.70
C TYR A 50 3.16 4.26 -1.22
N ILE A 51 2.18 3.73 -1.97
CA ILE A 51 1.48 2.48 -1.63
C ILE A 51 2.09 1.33 -2.43
N MET A 52 2.37 0.23 -1.73
CA MET A 52 2.72 -1.07 -2.30
C MET A 52 1.65 -2.09 -1.90
N ILE A 53 1.19 -2.88 -2.86
CA ILE A 53 0.26 -3.98 -2.61
C ILE A 53 1.02 -5.16 -2.02
N LEU A 54 0.65 -5.58 -0.82
CA LEU A 54 1.20 -6.77 -0.18
C LEU A 54 0.19 -7.91 -0.30
N PHE A 55 0.39 -8.79 -1.27
CA PHE A 55 -0.39 -10.01 -1.37
C PHE A 55 -0.04 -10.93 -0.21
N THR A 56 -1.03 -11.38 0.54
CA THR A 56 -0.87 -12.33 1.65
C THR A 56 -1.48 -13.68 1.28
N HIS A 57 -1.20 -14.71 2.09
CA HIS A 57 -1.56 -16.10 1.76
C HIS A 57 -0.85 -16.58 0.48
N GLY A 58 0.42 -16.21 0.30
CA GLY A 58 1.22 -16.61 -0.87
C GLY A 58 1.39 -18.13 -1.02
N ASP A 59 1.04 -18.94 -0.02
CA ASP A 59 0.98 -20.40 -0.15
C ASP A 59 -0.07 -20.89 -1.14
N GLU A 60 -1.13 -20.12 -1.40
CA GLU A 60 -2.14 -20.46 -2.41
C GLU A 60 -1.54 -20.57 -3.82
N LEU A 61 -0.53 -19.74 -4.13
CA LEU A 61 0.17 -19.79 -5.40
C LEU A 61 0.94 -21.10 -5.61
N HIS A 62 1.44 -21.71 -4.53
CA HIS A 62 2.09 -23.02 -4.60
C HIS A 62 1.09 -24.14 -4.90
N VAL A 63 -0.12 -24.06 -4.35
CA VAL A 63 -1.19 -25.03 -4.61
C VAL A 63 -1.66 -24.95 -6.06
N LEU A 64 -1.69 -23.74 -6.62
CA LEU A 64 -2.07 -23.46 -8.01
C LEU A 64 -0.93 -23.72 -9.02
N ASP A 65 0.30 -23.98 -8.56
CA ASP A 65 1.52 -24.06 -9.38
C ASP A 65 1.70 -22.83 -10.30
N GLN A 66 1.54 -21.63 -9.71
CA GLN A 66 1.58 -20.36 -10.42
C GLN A 66 2.48 -19.35 -9.70
N THR A 67 3.10 -18.46 -10.48
CA THR A 67 3.72 -17.26 -9.93
C THR A 67 2.67 -16.17 -9.69
N ILE A 68 2.97 -15.22 -8.79
CA ILE A 68 2.10 -14.05 -8.59
C ILE A 68 1.87 -13.25 -9.89
N HIS A 69 2.85 -13.24 -10.80
CA HIS A 69 2.72 -12.54 -12.08
C HIS A 69 1.74 -13.23 -13.03
N GLU A 70 1.73 -14.57 -13.05
CA GLU A 70 0.76 -15.34 -13.84
C GLU A 70 -0.64 -15.20 -13.25
N TYR A 71 -0.74 -15.27 -11.92
CA TYR A 71 -1.99 -15.04 -11.21
C TYR A 71 -2.60 -13.68 -11.56
N LEU A 72 -1.83 -12.58 -11.47
CA LEU A 72 -2.32 -11.23 -11.82
C LEU A 72 -2.66 -11.04 -13.31
N LYS A 73 -2.14 -11.89 -14.21
CA LYS A 73 -2.46 -11.84 -15.65
C LYS A 73 -3.71 -12.64 -15.99
N HIS A 74 -4.24 -13.43 -15.06
CA HIS A 74 -5.44 -14.20 -15.31
C HIS A 74 -6.64 -13.26 -15.49
N LYS A 75 -7.50 -13.59 -16.46
CA LYS A 75 -8.68 -12.77 -16.83
C LYS A 75 -9.65 -12.53 -15.67
N ASP A 76 -9.68 -13.44 -14.70
CA ASP A 76 -10.58 -13.38 -13.54
C ASP A 76 -10.03 -12.49 -12.41
N HIS A 77 -8.81 -11.95 -12.56
CA HIS A 77 -8.11 -11.13 -11.56
C HIS A 77 -7.85 -9.69 -12.05
N GLY A 78 -8.72 -9.18 -12.92
CA GLY A 78 -8.59 -7.84 -13.50
C GLY A 78 -8.72 -6.71 -12.47
N ASP A 79 -9.44 -6.94 -11.38
CA ASP A 79 -9.54 -6.04 -10.23
C ASP A 79 -8.19 -5.93 -9.48
N LEU A 80 -7.53 -7.06 -9.21
CA LEU A 80 -6.19 -7.08 -8.62
C LEU A 80 -5.16 -6.40 -9.53
N GLN A 81 -5.23 -6.66 -10.84
CA GLN A 81 -4.36 -6.02 -11.81
C GLN A 81 -4.55 -4.51 -11.83
N ARG A 82 -5.80 -4.02 -11.79
CA ARG A 82 -6.12 -2.59 -11.72
C ARG A 82 -5.56 -1.98 -10.44
N LEU A 83 -5.79 -2.59 -9.28
CA LEU A 83 -5.29 -2.10 -8.00
C LEU A 83 -3.76 -1.96 -7.99
N VAL A 84 -3.05 -2.96 -8.51
CA VAL A 84 -1.58 -2.92 -8.66
C VAL A 84 -1.15 -1.81 -9.62
N THR A 85 -1.87 -1.62 -10.72
CA THR A 85 -1.57 -0.61 -11.74
C THR A 85 -1.75 0.81 -11.19
N GLU A 86 -2.82 1.06 -10.44
CA GLU A 86 -3.05 2.36 -9.79
C GLU A 86 -1.96 2.70 -8.77
N CYS A 87 -1.44 1.69 -8.07
CA CYS A 87 -0.29 1.82 -7.18
C CYS A 87 1.07 1.79 -7.92
N GLY A 88 1.10 2.07 -9.23
CA GLY A 88 2.33 2.19 -10.02
C GLY A 88 3.09 0.88 -10.19
N GLY A 89 2.40 -0.26 -10.17
CA GLY A 89 2.99 -1.59 -10.38
C GLY A 89 3.74 -2.15 -9.18
N LYS A 90 3.64 -1.51 -8.00
CA LYS A 90 4.42 -1.91 -6.81
C LYS A 90 3.67 -2.98 -6.03
N PHE A 91 4.21 -4.19 -6.03
CA PHE A 91 3.66 -5.28 -5.21
C PHE A 91 4.72 -6.27 -4.72
N HIS A 92 4.36 -7.01 -3.68
CA HIS A 92 5.11 -8.14 -3.14
C HIS A 92 4.13 -9.22 -2.68
N CYS A 93 4.51 -10.49 -2.79
CA CYS A 93 3.72 -11.62 -2.33
C CYS A 93 4.39 -12.25 -1.11
N PHE A 94 3.64 -12.37 -0.02
CA PHE A 94 4.12 -12.77 1.28
C PHE A 94 3.34 -14.00 1.78
N ASN A 95 4.07 -14.99 2.26
CA ASN A 95 3.51 -16.18 2.87
C ASN A 95 3.64 -16.08 4.40
N ASN A 96 2.53 -15.73 5.05
CA ASN A 96 2.46 -15.58 6.51
C ASN A 96 2.70 -16.88 7.29
N LYS A 97 2.58 -18.05 6.64
CA LYS A 97 2.85 -19.36 7.26
C LYS A 97 4.33 -19.73 7.20
N ARG A 98 5.13 -19.06 6.37
CA ARG A 98 6.56 -19.32 6.20
C ARG A 98 7.38 -18.41 7.12
N LYS A 99 8.18 -19.01 8.01
CA LYS A 99 9.17 -18.29 8.83
C LYS A 99 10.53 -18.29 8.11
N SER A 100 10.62 -17.56 7.02
CA SER A 100 11.86 -17.42 6.23
C SER A 100 12.29 -15.97 6.24
N ASP A 101 13.56 -15.75 6.62
CA ASP A 101 14.15 -14.41 6.65
C ASP A 101 14.28 -13.83 5.24
N ASP A 102 14.38 -14.67 4.21
CA ASP A 102 14.51 -14.25 2.80
C ASP A 102 13.32 -13.39 2.35
N GLN A 103 12.07 -13.80 2.63
CA GLN A 103 10.90 -13.00 2.21
C GLN A 103 10.83 -11.66 2.95
N ILE A 104 11.29 -11.64 4.21
CA ILE A 104 11.31 -10.43 5.03
C ILE A 104 12.36 -9.48 4.45
N GLN A 105 13.54 -10.00 4.11
CA GLN A 105 14.62 -9.23 3.51
C GLN A 105 14.22 -8.66 2.14
N GLU A 106 13.58 -9.46 1.29
CA GLU A 106 13.07 -8.99 -0.01
C GLU A 106 12.00 -7.89 0.16
N LEU A 107 11.08 -8.06 1.10
CA LEU A 107 10.06 -7.05 1.39
C LEU A 107 10.71 -5.75 1.90
N GLN A 108 11.68 -5.84 2.81
CA GLN A 108 12.43 -4.69 3.33
C GLN A 108 13.18 -3.96 2.22
N GLN A 109 13.89 -4.68 1.34
CA GLN A 109 14.60 -4.07 0.21
C GLN A 109 13.66 -3.33 -0.75
N LYS A 110 12.51 -3.93 -1.08
CA LYS A 110 11.49 -3.26 -1.92
C LYS A 110 10.91 -2.02 -1.24
N PHE A 111 10.67 -2.10 0.06
CA PHE A 111 10.14 -1.00 0.85
C PHE A 111 11.13 0.16 0.94
N GLU A 112 12.41 -0.13 1.20
CA GLU A 112 13.49 0.86 1.20
C GLU A 112 13.69 1.49 -0.18
N GLY A 113 13.66 0.69 -1.25
CA GLY A 113 13.72 1.19 -2.63
C GLY A 113 12.61 2.20 -2.93
N MET A 114 11.37 1.84 -2.57
CA MET A 114 10.21 2.73 -2.73
C MET A 114 10.36 4.03 -1.92
N MET A 115 10.92 3.98 -0.71
CA MET A 115 11.17 5.17 0.10
C MET A 115 12.20 6.11 -0.55
N MET A 116 13.23 5.55 -1.18
CA MET A 116 14.30 6.31 -1.84
C MET A 116 13.83 6.96 -3.14
N GLU A 117 13.10 6.22 -3.99
CA GLU A 117 12.50 6.74 -5.23
C GLU A 117 11.60 7.94 -4.96
N ASN A 118 10.81 7.85 -3.89
CA ASN A 118 9.84 8.86 -3.52
C ASN A 118 10.41 10.03 -2.70
N SER A 119 11.75 10.14 -2.60
CA SER A 119 12.49 11.22 -1.94
C SER A 119 12.09 11.49 -0.46
N ARG A 120 11.42 10.54 0.21
CA ARG A 120 10.84 10.67 1.58
C ARG A 120 9.94 11.89 1.84
N LYS A 121 9.42 12.56 0.80
CA LYS A 121 8.87 13.93 0.95
C LYS A 121 7.37 14.04 1.19
N PHE A 122 6.56 13.13 0.66
CA PHE A 122 5.14 13.41 0.39
C PHE A 122 4.30 13.84 1.58
N MET A 123 4.39 13.15 2.72
CA MET A 123 3.58 13.54 3.88
C MET A 123 4.20 14.66 4.73
N MET A 124 5.52 14.84 4.66
CA MET A 124 6.17 15.96 5.35
C MET A 124 5.73 17.31 4.77
N GLU A 125 5.34 17.35 3.49
CA GLU A 125 4.78 18.53 2.84
C GLU A 125 3.29 18.74 3.15
N GLN A 126 2.49 17.68 3.26
CA GLN A 126 1.05 17.82 3.56
C GLN A 126 0.76 18.15 5.03
N MET A 127 1.54 17.60 5.97
CA MET A 127 1.43 17.97 7.39
C MET A 127 1.73 19.46 7.62
N LYS A 128 2.79 19.98 7.00
CA LYS A 128 3.12 21.43 7.04
C LYS A 128 2.00 22.31 6.49
N ARG A 129 1.30 21.87 5.43
CA ARG A 129 0.18 22.63 4.84
C ARG A 129 -1.05 22.64 5.73
N ASN A 130 -1.32 21.56 6.46
CA ASN A 130 -2.47 21.48 7.36
C ASN A 130 -2.25 22.28 8.66
N ASP A 131 -1.04 22.25 9.24
CA ASP A 131 -0.69 23.09 10.39
C ASP A 131 -0.80 24.60 10.07
N SER A 132 -0.49 24.98 8.83
CA SER A 132 -0.58 26.37 8.35
C SER A 132 -2.01 26.84 8.07
N LYS A 133 -2.96 25.92 7.86
CA LYS A 133 -4.39 26.26 7.66
C LYS A 133 -5.14 26.39 8.98
N ASN A 134 -4.76 25.63 10.02
CA ASN A 134 -5.35 25.74 11.35
C ASN A 134 -4.94 26.99 12.14
N THR A 135 -3.96 27.77 11.65
CA THR A 135 -3.50 29.03 12.29
C THR A 135 -4.12 30.29 11.70
N LEU A 136 -5.01 30.17 10.70
CA LEU A 136 -5.66 31.31 10.03
C LEU A 136 -7.17 31.44 10.31
N ASP A 137 -7.76 30.50 11.06
CA ASP A 137 -9.20 30.49 11.39
C ASP A 137 -9.48 30.58 12.92
N ASN A 138 -8.64 31.31 13.68
CA ASN A 138 -8.93 31.66 15.09
C ASN A 138 -8.78 33.15 15.36
#